data_AF-A0A9D4MFF5-F1
#
_entry.id   AF-A0A9D4MFF5-F1
#
_cell.length_a   1.000
_cell.length_b   1.000
_cell.length_c   1.000
_cell.angle_alpha   90.00
_cell.angle_beta   90.00
_cell.angle_gamma   90.00
#
_symmetry.space_group_name_H-M   'P 1'
#
loop_
_entity.id
_entity.type
_entity.pdbx_description
1 polymer ?
#
loop_
_entity_poly.entity_id
_entity_poly.type
_entity_poly.pdbx_seq_one_letter_code
_entity_poly.pdbx_strand_id
1 'polypeptide(L)' 'MKVSLGRPVKVNNFLTTLNITLIANRNLKKMEARAGKAIKKISTASSNKAAIDAYVLMRKKWSKCKN' A
#
# COMPACT_ATOMS: atom_id res chain seq x y z
N MET A 1 2.83 -9.89 -1.92
CA MET A 1 2.63 -9.23 -0.60
C MET A 1 1.14 -8.99 -0.34
N LYS A 2 0.56 -9.58 0.71
CA LYS A 2 -0.76 -9.20 1.23
C LYS A 2 -0.56 -7.99 2.15
N VAL A 3 -1.07 -6.82 1.74
CA VAL A 3 -1.06 -5.61 2.57
C VAL A 3 -2.20 -5.76 3.59
N SER A 4 -1.86 -5.89 4.88
CA SER A 4 -2.82 -5.96 6.00
C SER A 4 -2.62 -4.74 6.89
N LEU A 5 -3.70 -4.01 7.14
CA LEU A 5 -3.69 -2.72 7.84
C LEU A 5 -3.88 -2.85 9.36
N GLY A 6 -3.43 -3.96 9.93
CA GLY A 6 -3.78 -4.33 11.29
C GLY A 6 -5.16 -4.99 11.28
N ARG A 7 -5.15 -6.32 11.41
CA ARG A 7 -6.33 -7.19 11.40
C ARG A 7 -7.51 -6.61 12.20
N PRO A 8 -8.76 -7.00 11.90
CA PRO A 8 -9.98 -6.52 12.58
C PRO A 8 -9.90 -6.45 14.11
N VAL A 9 -9.20 -7.42 14.72
CA VAL A 9 -8.96 -7.48 16.17
C VAL A 9 -8.25 -6.24 16.70
N LYS A 10 -7.21 -5.74 16.01
CA LYS A 10 -6.45 -4.56 16.45
C LYS A 10 -7.31 -3.29 16.41
N VAL A 11 -8.18 -3.16 15.41
CA VAL A 11 -9.09 -2.01 15.28
C VAL A 11 -10.10 -2.01 16.42
N ASN A 12 -10.75 -3.15 16.68
CA ASN A 12 -11.72 -3.20 17.77
C ASN A 12 -11.05 -3.04 19.15
N ASN A 13 -9.86 -3.59 19.37
CA ASN A 13 -9.12 -3.36 20.63
C ASN A 13 -8.86 -1.87 20.86
N PHE A 14 -8.49 -1.12 19.80
CA PHE A 14 -8.30 0.32 19.89
C PHE A 14 -9.62 1.06 20.19
N LEU A 15 -10.72 0.69 19.53
CA LEU A 15 -12.04 1.27 19.82
C LEU A 15 -12.47 1.01 21.27
N THR A 16 -12.19 -0.18 21.81
CA THR A 16 -12.44 -0.49 23.23
C THR A 16 -11.67 0.44 24.16
N THR A 17 -10.39 0.74 23.86
CA THR A 17 -9.60 1.66 24.71
C THR A 17 -10.15 3.08 24.72
N LEU A 18 -10.89 3.47 23.69
CA LEU A 18 -11.54 4.78 23.59
C LEU A 18 -13.00 4.76 24.07
N ASN A 19 -13.48 3.61 24.58
CA ASN A 19 -14.86 3.39 24.98
C ASN A 19 -15.88 3.62 23.83
N ILE A 20 -15.47 3.33 22.59
CA ILE A 20 -16.27 3.46 21.38
C ILE A 20 -16.89 2.11 21.00
N THR A 21 -18.11 2.13 20.47
CA THR A 21 -18.81 0.94 19.99
C THR A 21 -17.98 0.16 18.95
N LEU A 22 -17.89 -1.15 19.15
CA LEU A 22 -17.14 -2.03 18.27
C LEU A 22 -17.77 -2.14 16.87
N ILE A 23 -16.93 -2.34 15.87
CA ILE A 23 -17.38 -2.56 14.50
C ILE A 23 -17.51 -4.07 14.26
N ALA A 24 -18.60 -4.48 13.62
CA ALA A 24 -18.80 -5.86 13.22
C ALA A 24 -17.64 -6.36 12.35
N ASN A 25 -17.11 -7.56 12.66
CA ASN A 25 -15.92 -8.13 12.02
C ASN A 25 -16.06 -8.23 10.48
N ARG A 26 -17.28 -8.51 9.97
CA ARG A 26 -17.57 -8.51 8.53
C ARG A 26 -17.28 -7.16 7.85
N ASN A 27 -17.56 -6.06 8.54
CA ASN A 27 -17.37 -4.71 8.02
C ASN A 27 -15.89 -4.33 8.07
N LEU A 28 -15.19 -4.69 9.15
CA LEU A 28 -13.75 -4.50 9.26
C LEU A 28 -12.98 -5.24 8.17
N LYS A 29 -13.36 -6.48 7.85
CA LYS A 29 -12.77 -7.23 6.72
C LYS A 29 -13.00 -6.52 5.37
N LYS A 30 -14.19 -5.95 5.15
CA LYS A 30 -14.48 -5.16 3.94
C LYS A 30 -13.63 -3.88 3.90
N MET A 31 -13.46 -3.19 5.02
CA MET A 31 -12.60 -2.01 5.14
C MET A 31 -11.13 -2.36 4.84
N GLU A 32 -10.60 -3.42 5.45
CA GLU A 32 -9.23 -3.90 5.21
C GLU A 32 -9.01 -4.24 3.74
N ALA A 33 -9.96 -4.94 3.10
CA ALA A 33 -9.87 -5.25 1.67
C ALA A 33 -9.87 -4.00 0.78
N ARG A 34 -10.71 -3.01 1.09
CA ARG A 34 -10.78 -1.74 0.34
C ARG A 34 -9.48 -0.95 0.47
N ALA A 35 -8.98 -0.81 1.69
CA ALA A 35 -7.75 -0.08 1.95
C ALA A 35 -6.52 -0.82 1.37
N GLY A 36 -6.51 -2.15 1.40
CA GLY A 36 -5.52 -2.96 0.69
C GLY A 36 -5.53 -2.74 -0.84
N LYS A 37 -6.72 -2.61 -1.47
CA LYS A 37 -6.83 -2.24 -2.90
C LYS A 37 -6.28 -0.85 -3.18
N ALA A 38 -6.57 0.13 -2.33
CA ALA A 38 -6.07 1.49 -2.48
C ALA A 38 -4.53 1.54 -2.42
N ILE A 39 -3.93 0.89 -1.43
CA ILE A 39 -2.47 0.81 -1.29
C ILE A 39 -1.85 0.08 -2.47
N LYS A 40 -2.47 -1.02 -2.93
CA LYS A 40 -1.96 -1.75 -4.11
C LYS A 40 -1.92 -0.84 -5.34
N LYS A 41 -2.95 -0.03 -5.58
CA LYS A 41 -2.98 0.92 -6.70
C LYS A 41 -1.82 1.93 -6.61
N ILE A 42 -1.59 2.50 -5.43
CA ILE A 42 -0.49 3.45 -5.20
C ILE A 42 0.86 2.77 -5.38
N SER A 43 1.04 1.59 -4.79
CA SER A 43 2.26 0.80 -4.90
C SER A 43 2.58 0.45 -6.36
N THR A 44 1.59 -0.02 -7.13
CA THR A 44 1.79 -0.30 -8.56
C THR A 44 2.18 0.95 -9.34
N ALA A 45 1.51 2.08 -9.12
CA ALA A 45 1.86 3.34 -9.79
C ALA A 45 3.27 3.81 -9.43
N SER A 46 3.64 3.72 -8.15
CA SER A 46 4.97 4.09 -7.65
C SER A 46 6.06 3.18 -8.25
N SER A 47 5.86 1.86 -8.23
CA SER A 47 6.82 0.91 -8.81
C SER A 47 7.00 1.10 -10.32
N ASN A 48 5.91 1.34 -11.06
CA ASN A 48 5.99 1.60 -12.50
C ASN A 48 6.77 2.87 -12.81
N LYS A 49 6.53 3.94 -12.05
CA LYS A 49 7.28 5.20 -12.19
C LYS A 49 8.77 4.99 -11.90
N ALA A 50 9.10 4.30 -10.81
CA ALA A 50 10.48 3.99 -10.47
C ALA A 50 11.19 3.15 -11.56
N ALA A 51 10.49 2.21 -12.19
CA ALA A 51 11.04 1.41 -13.29
C ALA A 51 11.35 2.27 -14.52
N ILE A 52 10.44 3.19 -14.89
CA ILE A 52 10.66 4.13 -16.00
C ILE A 52 11.85 5.05 -15.70
N ASP A 53 11.89 5.63 -14.50
CA ASP A 53 12.97 6.54 -14.09
C ASP A 53 14.33 5.84 -14.11
N ALA A 54 14.39 4.59 -13.63
CA ALA A 54 15.60 3.76 -13.68
C ALA A 54 16.05 3.48 -15.11
N TYR A 55 15.12 3.15 -16.03
CA TYR A 55 15.43 2.93 -17.44
C TYR A 55 15.99 4.19 -18.11
N VAL A 56 15.36 5.34 -17.88
CA VAL A 56 15.83 6.63 -18.43
C VAL A 56 17.22 6.97 -17.90
N LEU A 57 17.46 6.75 -16.60
CA LEU A 57 18.78 6.96 -15.98
C LEU A 57 19.85 6.07 -16.62
N MET A 58 19.56 4.77 -16.80
CA MET A 58 20.48 3.83 -17.44
C MET A 58 20.79 4.22 -18.88
N ARG A 59 19.76 4.58 -19.67
CA ARG A 59 19.94 5.00 -21.07
C ARG A 59 20.83 6.25 -21.17
N LYS A 60 20.63 7.24 -20.29
CA LYS A 60 21.48 8.44 -20.22
C LYS A 60 22.92 8.10 -19.86
N LYS A 61 23.15 7.21 -18.90
CA LYS A 61 24.50 6.74 -18.56
C LYS A 61 25.16 6.05 -19.75
N TRP A 62 24.47 5.14 -20.42
CA TRP A 62 25.01 4.40 -21.56
C TRP A 62 25.39 5.31 -22.74
N SER A 63 24.58 6.34 -23.01
CA SER A 63 24.90 7.35 -24.03
C SER A 63 26.14 8.17 -23.71
N LYS A 64 26.42 8.42 -22.42
CA LYS A 64 27.64 9.13 -21.98
C LYS A 64 28.90 8.27 -22.03
N CYS A 65 28.77 6.94 -21.94
CA CYS A 65 29.91 6.02 -22.02
C CYS A 65 30.31 5.65 -23.46
N LYS A 66 29.51 6.06 -24.46
CA LYS A 66 29.78 5.80 -25.89
C LYS A 66 30.47 6.97 -26.62
N ASN A 67 30.53 8.15 -25.98
CA ASN A 67 31.34 9.29 -26.42
C ASN A 67 32.58 9.39 -25.54
#